data_AF-A0A950SMH7-F1
#
_entry.id   AF-A0A950SMH7-F1
#
_cell.length_a   1.000
_cell.length_b   1.000
_cell.length_c   1.000
_cell.angle_alpha   90.00
_cell.angle_beta   90.00
_cell.angle_gamma   90.00
#
_symmetry.space_group_name_H-M   'P 1'
#
loop_
_entity.id
_entity.type
_entity.pdbx_description
1 polymer ?
#
loop_
_entity_poly.entity_id
_entity_poly.type
_entity_poly.pdbx_seq_one_letter_code
_entity_poly.pdbx_strand_id
1 'polypeptide(L)'
;MRLLRAAVAVLALVVCAWFALGARQAHELSAAGNLITTPGALTRPQAAHAEAMLRAAATLNPDSQVDVLRGRLALTQGQRARATNLFTRVAEREPMNVVAWYWLAQDPQSYGAWLVALARVAQLEPRLPAPG
;
A
#
# COMPACT_ATOMS: atom_id res chain seq x y z
N MET A 1 9.73 44.97 -8.50
CA MET A 1 10.77 44.01 -8.07
C MET A 1 10.51 43.37 -6.69
N ARG A 2 10.13 44.12 -5.64
CA ARG A 2 9.89 43.55 -4.29
C ARG A 2 8.71 42.54 -4.25
N LEU A 3 7.60 42.85 -4.92
CA LEU A 3 6.44 41.96 -5.01
C LEU A 3 6.75 40.63 -5.73
N LEU A 4 7.54 40.68 -6.81
CA LEU A 4 7.99 39.49 -7.52
C LEU A 4 8.88 38.60 -6.64
N ARG A 5 9.80 39.20 -5.88
CA ARG A 5 10.65 38.47 -4.92
C ARG A 5 9.83 37.82 -3.80
N ALA A 6 8.83 38.54 -3.27
CA ALA A 6 7.91 37.98 -2.28
C ALA A 6 7.09 36.82 -2.84
N ALA A 7 6.55 36.94 -4.06
CA ALA A 7 5.81 35.87 -4.71
C ALA A 7 6.67 34.61 -4.93
N VAL A 8 7.92 34.79 -5.39
CA VAL A 8 8.87 33.68 -5.55
C VAL A 8 9.20 33.03 -4.21
N ALA A 9 9.38 33.82 -3.14
CA ALA A 9 9.65 33.29 -1.80
C ALA A 9 8.47 32.49 -1.24
N VAL A 10 7.24 32.96 -1.42
CA VAL A 10 6.03 32.23 -1.00
C VAL A 10 5.90 30.92 -1.79
N LEU A 11 6.09 30.96 -3.11
CA LEU A 11 6.06 29.74 -3.93
C LEU A 11 7.12 28.74 -3.47
N ALA A 12 8.35 29.19 -3.20
CA ALA A 12 9.41 28.34 -2.68
C ALA A 12 9.03 27.70 -1.33
N LEU A 13 8.43 28.45 -0.40
CA LEU A 13 7.95 27.92 0.88
C LEU A 13 6.86 26.87 0.70
N VAL A 14 5.92 27.09 -0.22
CA VAL A 14 4.88 26.11 -0.55
C VAL A 14 5.49 24.82 -1.10
N VAL A 15 6.45 24.93 -2.02
CA VAL A 15 7.16 23.78 -2.58
C VAL A 15 7.96 23.04 -1.50
N CYS A 16 8.68 23.75 -0.64
CA CYS A 16 9.39 23.15 0.50
C CYS A 16 8.45 22.42 1.47
N ALA A 17 7.31 23.03 1.80
CA ALA A 17 6.30 22.41 2.67
C ALA A 17 5.73 21.13 2.03
N TRP A 18 5.46 21.15 0.72
CA TRP A 18 5.03 19.99 -0.03
C TRP A 18 6.05 18.84 0.01
N PHE A 19 7.34 19.15 -0.23
CA PHE A 19 8.40 18.14 -0.15
C PHE A 19 8.59 17.56 1.25
N ALA A 20 8.60 18.42 2.29
CA ALA A 20 8.71 17.96 3.68
C ALA A 20 7.56 17.01 4.06
N LEU A 21 6.36 17.32 3.58
CA LEU A 21 5.17 16.52 3.79
C LEU A 21 5.25 15.17 3.06
N GLY A 22 5.68 15.15 1.80
CA GLY A 22 5.92 13.91 1.06
C GLY A 22 6.98 13.01 1.71
N ALA A 23 8.10 13.59 2.17
CA ALA A 23 9.15 12.85 2.88
C ALA A 23 8.64 12.23 4.19
N ARG A 24 7.82 12.97 4.94
CA ARG A 24 7.18 12.44 6.15
C ARG A 24 6.23 11.28 5.84
N GLN A 25 5.42 11.39 4.79
CA GLN A 25 4.50 10.31 4.40
C GLN A 25 5.24 9.05 3.98
N ALA A 26 6.30 9.18 3.18
CA ALA A 26 7.15 8.04 2.80
C ALA A 26 7.78 7.36 4.02
N HIS A 27 8.18 8.14 5.03
CA HIS A 27 8.69 7.61 6.28
C HIS A 27 7.62 6.85 7.08
N GLU A 28 6.43 7.42 7.25
CA GLU A 28 5.31 6.77 7.93
C GLU A 28 4.87 5.48 7.22
N LEU A 29 4.83 5.48 5.88
CA LEU A 29 4.52 4.31 5.07
C LEU A 29 5.55 3.20 5.21
N SER A 30 6.84 3.55 5.19
CA SER A 30 7.94 2.59 5.37
C SER A 30 7.91 1.98 6.77
N ALA A 31 7.68 2.79 7.80
CA ALA A 31 7.62 2.32 9.17
C ALA A 31 6.39 1.43 9.43
N ALA A 32 5.24 1.75 8.85
CA ALA A 32 4.07 0.87 8.88
C ALA A 32 4.33 -0.45 8.13
N GLY A 33 4.98 -0.37 6.95
CA GLY A 33 5.39 -1.52 6.17
C GLY A 33 6.27 -2.49 6.97
N ASN A 34 7.30 -1.96 7.64
CA ASN A 34 8.21 -2.74 8.49
C ASN A 34 7.49 -3.43 9.65
N LEU A 35 6.53 -2.75 10.29
CA LEU A 35 5.71 -3.37 11.34
C LEU A 35 4.89 -4.55 10.79
N ILE A 36 4.32 -4.40 9.61
CA ILE A 36 3.45 -5.42 8.98
C ILE A 36 4.24 -6.58 8.37
N THR A 37 5.47 -6.35 7.88
CA THR A 37 6.35 -7.40 7.33
C THR A 37 7.10 -8.18 8.39
N THR A 38 7.25 -7.64 9.61
CA THR A 38 7.96 -8.33 10.69
C THR A 38 7.24 -9.64 11.03
N PRO A 39 7.94 -10.79 10.99
CA PRO A 39 7.34 -12.08 11.32
C PRO A 39 6.78 -12.10 12.75
N GLY A 40 5.53 -12.53 12.90
CA GLY A 40 4.84 -12.65 14.19
C GLY A 40 3.42 -12.08 14.18
N ALA A 41 2.61 -12.46 15.16
CA ALA A 41 1.28 -11.90 15.32
C ALA A 41 1.38 -10.47 15.89
N LEU A 42 0.83 -9.49 15.19
CA LEU A 42 0.74 -8.12 15.70
C LEU A 42 -0.20 -8.06 16.90
N THR A 43 0.26 -7.44 17.98
CA THR A 43 -0.62 -7.12 19.12
C THR A 43 -1.65 -6.07 18.68
N ARG A 44 -2.82 -6.03 19.35
CA ARG A 44 -3.85 -5.01 19.05
C ARG A 44 -3.31 -3.56 19.06
N PRO A 45 -2.47 -3.14 20.02
CA PRO A 45 -1.89 -1.80 20.00
C PRO A 45 -0.97 -1.54 18.80
N GLN A 46 -0.13 -2.51 18.42
CA GLN A 46 0.74 -2.38 17.25
C GLN A 46 -0.07 -2.28 15.96
N ALA A 47 -1.13 -3.07 15.84
CA ALA A 47 -1.99 -3.04 14.67
C ALA A 47 -2.78 -1.72 14.56
N ALA A 48 -3.24 -1.18 15.70
CA ALA A 48 -3.87 0.14 15.75
C ALA A 48 -2.89 1.27 15.39
N HIS A 49 -1.64 1.16 15.84
CA HIS A 49 -0.57 2.10 15.49
C HIS A 49 -0.27 2.07 13.98
N ALA A 50 -0.11 0.87 13.40
CA ALA A 50 0.09 0.70 11.96
C ALA A 50 -1.06 1.30 11.14
N GLU A 51 -2.33 1.07 11.53
CA GLU A 51 -3.48 1.68 10.85
C GLU A 51 -3.46 3.22 10.96
N ALA A 52 -3.04 3.78 12.09
CA ALA A 52 -2.91 5.23 12.25
C ALA A 52 -1.85 5.82 11.30
N MET A 53 -0.70 5.17 11.18
CA MET A 53 0.37 5.56 10.24
C MET A 53 -0.10 5.47 8.78
N LEU A 54 -0.80 4.40 8.41
CA LEU A 54 -1.36 4.23 7.07
C LEU A 54 -2.42 5.28 6.74
N ARG A 55 -3.26 5.66 7.71
CA ARG A 55 -4.21 6.77 7.54
C ARG A 55 -3.50 8.10 7.33
N ALA A 56 -2.44 8.38 8.08
CA ALA A 56 -1.67 9.61 7.92
C ALA A 56 -0.97 9.66 6.54
N ALA A 57 -0.37 8.55 6.11
CA ALA A 57 0.24 8.43 4.78
C ALA A 57 -0.76 8.64 3.62
N ALA A 58 -2.02 8.22 3.78
CA ALA A 58 -3.06 8.33 2.75
C ALA A 58 -3.55 9.77 2.47
N THR A 59 -3.22 10.74 3.33
CA THR A 59 -3.87 12.07 3.31
C THR A 59 -3.51 12.95 2.11
N LEU A 60 -2.32 12.80 1.51
CA LEU A 60 -1.92 13.61 0.33
C LEU A 60 -1.51 12.79 -0.90
N ASN A 61 -1.23 11.50 -0.74
CA ASN A 61 -1.00 10.60 -1.87
C ASN A 61 -1.80 9.31 -1.66
N PRO A 62 -2.97 9.14 -2.28
CA PRO A 62 -3.70 7.88 -2.26
C PRO A 62 -3.03 6.87 -3.19
N ASP A 63 -1.80 6.49 -2.85
CA ASP A 63 -1.08 5.40 -3.49
C ASP A 63 -1.72 4.06 -3.11
N SER A 64 -1.87 3.16 -4.08
CA SER A 64 -2.38 1.81 -3.83
C SER A 64 -1.53 1.03 -2.84
N GLN A 65 -0.27 1.41 -2.63
CA GLN A 65 0.60 0.82 -1.62
C GLN A 65 0.01 0.91 -0.21
N VAL A 66 -0.72 1.99 0.12
CA VAL A 66 -1.43 2.11 1.39
C VAL A 66 -2.51 1.03 1.52
N ASP A 67 -3.28 0.81 0.45
CA ASP A 67 -4.36 -0.18 0.45
C ASP A 67 -3.83 -1.62 0.44
N VAL A 68 -2.69 -1.86 -0.22
CA VAL A 68 -1.97 -3.14 -0.11
C VAL A 68 -1.52 -3.40 1.34
N LEU A 69 -0.92 -2.40 2.00
CA LEU A 69 -0.50 -2.55 3.39
C LEU A 69 -1.67 -2.72 4.36
N ARG A 70 -2.78 -2.01 4.13
CA ARG A 70 -4.03 -2.24 4.88
C ARG A 70 -4.58 -3.65 4.66
N GLY A 71 -4.49 -4.18 3.44
CA GLY A 71 -4.89 -5.55 3.13
C GLY A 71 -4.05 -6.56 3.92
N ARG A 72 -2.73 -6.36 3.96
CA ARG A 72 -1.81 -7.18 4.75
C ARG A 72 -2.05 -7.07 6.25
N LEU A 73 -2.32 -5.87 6.77
CA LEU A 73 -2.72 -5.66 8.15
C LEU A 73 -4.05 -6.36 8.48
N ALA A 74 -5.00 -6.37 7.56
CA ALA A 74 -6.25 -7.11 7.72
C ALA A 74 -5.99 -8.63 7.79
N LEU A 75 -5.06 -9.18 6.99
CA LEU A 75 -4.65 -10.59 7.10
C LEU A 75 -4.04 -10.91 8.46
N THR A 76 -3.14 -10.07 8.99
CA THR A 76 -2.54 -10.30 10.33
C THR A 76 -3.57 -10.23 11.46
N GLN A 77 -4.70 -9.54 11.23
CA GLN A 77 -5.84 -9.47 12.13
C GLN A 77 -6.91 -10.56 11.87
N GLY A 78 -6.68 -11.50 10.95
CA GLY A 78 -7.64 -12.55 10.59
C GLY A 78 -8.85 -12.06 9.77
N GLN A 79 -8.86 -10.80 9.33
CA GLN A 79 -9.96 -10.19 8.58
C GLN A 79 -9.84 -10.48 7.07
N ARG A 80 -9.86 -11.76 6.69
CA ARG A 80 -9.63 -12.22 5.30
C ARG A 80 -10.53 -11.53 4.28
N ALA A 81 -11.84 -11.43 4.54
CA ALA A 81 -12.77 -10.76 3.62
C ALA A 81 -12.41 -9.28 3.38
N ARG A 82 -11.99 -8.55 4.42
CA ARG A 82 -11.54 -7.16 4.29
C ARG A 82 -10.25 -7.09 3.47
N ALA A 83 -9.31 -8.01 3.71
CA ALA A 83 -8.06 -8.09 2.97
C ALA A 83 -8.31 -8.35 1.48
N THR A 84 -9.13 -9.35 1.13
CA THR A 84 -9.47 -9.64 -0.26
C THR A 84 -10.08 -8.43 -0.95
N ASN A 85 -11.07 -7.77 -0.32
CA ASN A 85 -11.70 -6.58 -0.90
C ASN A 85 -10.71 -5.44 -1.15
N LEU A 86 -9.70 -5.26 -0.27
CA LEU A 86 -8.65 -4.27 -0.47
C LEU A 86 -7.75 -4.64 -1.66
N PHE A 87 -7.29 -5.88 -1.75
CA PHE A 87 -6.45 -6.33 -2.86
C PHE A 87 -7.18 -6.33 -4.19
N THR A 88 -8.45 -6.72 -4.23
CA THR A 88 -9.29 -6.65 -5.44
C THR A 88 -9.39 -5.22 -5.95
N ARG A 89 -9.70 -4.24 -5.07
CA ARG A 89 -9.76 -2.82 -5.47
C ARG A 89 -8.42 -2.28 -5.98
N VAL A 90 -7.30 -2.77 -5.45
CA VAL A 90 -5.98 -2.39 -5.98
C VAL A 90 -5.77 -3.02 -7.36
N ALA A 91 -6.02 -4.31 -7.51
CA ALA A 91 -5.87 -5.04 -8.77
C ALA A 91 -6.78 -4.50 -9.89
N GLU A 92 -7.98 -4.03 -9.56
CA GLU A 92 -8.90 -3.40 -10.51
C GLU A 92 -8.42 -2.01 -10.97
N ARG A 93 -7.93 -1.18 -10.05
CA ARG A 93 -7.40 0.16 -10.37
C ARG A 93 -6.04 0.10 -11.06
N GLU A 94 -5.23 -0.86 -10.67
CA GLU A 94 -3.87 -1.07 -11.16
C GLU A 94 -3.68 -2.51 -11.63
N PRO A 95 -4.15 -2.87 -12.83
CA PRO A 95 -4.06 -4.24 -13.34
C PRO A 95 -2.63 -4.78 -13.42
N MET A 96 -1.62 -3.91 -13.48
CA MET A 96 -0.20 -4.25 -13.52
C MET A 96 0.45 -4.38 -12.13
N ASN A 97 -0.30 -4.16 -11.05
CA ASN A 97 0.20 -4.30 -9.69
C ASN A 97 0.28 -5.79 -9.31
N VAL A 98 1.44 -6.40 -9.57
CA VAL A 98 1.69 -7.82 -9.30
C VAL A 98 1.50 -8.17 -7.82
N VAL A 99 1.77 -7.24 -6.91
CA VAL A 99 1.67 -7.48 -5.47
C VAL A 99 0.21 -7.72 -5.07
N ALA A 100 -0.74 -6.96 -5.61
CA ALA A 100 -2.16 -7.18 -5.34
C ALA A 100 -2.64 -8.54 -5.86
N TRP A 101 -2.25 -8.92 -7.09
CA TRP A 101 -2.56 -10.25 -7.64
C TRP A 101 -1.92 -11.38 -6.85
N TYR A 102 -0.68 -11.19 -6.39
CA TYR A 102 0.02 -12.16 -5.54
C TYR A 102 -0.74 -12.43 -4.23
N TRP A 103 -1.21 -11.38 -3.55
CA TRP A 103 -2.01 -11.56 -2.33
C TRP A 103 -3.36 -12.22 -2.59
N LEU A 104 -4.01 -11.93 -3.73
CA LEU A 104 -5.24 -12.62 -4.14
C LEU A 104 -5.00 -14.11 -4.45
N ALA A 105 -3.82 -14.47 -4.95
CA ALA A 105 -3.44 -15.85 -5.20
C ALA A 105 -3.14 -16.64 -3.92
N GLN A 106 -2.63 -15.97 -2.87
CA GLN A 106 -2.36 -16.61 -1.58
C GLN A 106 -3.61 -16.95 -0.77
N ASP A 107 -4.67 -16.14 -0.88
CA ASP A 107 -5.93 -16.33 -0.15
C ASP A 107 -7.14 -16.27 -1.11
N PRO A 108 -7.28 -17.28 -2.00
CA PRO A 108 -8.30 -17.24 -3.04
C PRO A 108 -9.69 -17.54 -2.48
N GLN A 109 -10.69 -16.75 -2.90
CA GLN A 109 -12.10 -17.00 -2.53
C GLN A 109 -12.71 -18.20 -3.26
N SER A 110 -12.15 -18.57 -4.42
CA SER A 110 -12.59 -19.71 -5.20
C SER A 110 -11.46 -20.22 -6.08
N TYR A 111 -11.60 -21.44 -6.59
CA TYR A 111 -10.65 -22.01 -7.55
C TYR A 111 -10.52 -21.15 -8.82
N GLY A 112 -11.62 -20.59 -9.33
CA GLY A 112 -11.59 -19.68 -10.47
C GLY A 112 -10.82 -18.39 -10.17
N ALA A 113 -11.05 -17.79 -9.00
CA ALA A 113 -10.32 -16.58 -8.58
C ALA A 113 -8.81 -16.86 -8.42
N TRP A 114 -8.46 -18.03 -7.88
CA TRP A 114 -7.08 -18.48 -7.79
C TRP A 114 -6.40 -18.57 -9.16
N LEU A 115 -7.04 -19.21 -10.15
CA LEU A 115 -6.50 -19.33 -11.51
C LEU A 115 -6.29 -17.96 -12.16
N VAL A 116 -7.25 -17.05 -12.01
CA VAL A 116 -7.13 -15.68 -12.55
C VAL A 116 -5.95 -14.95 -11.90
N ALA A 117 -5.85 -15.00 -10.57
CA ALA A 117 -4.78 -14.33 -9.85
C ALA A 117 -3.40 -14.90 -10.23
N LEU A 118 -3.25 -16.22 -10.29
CA LEU A 118 -2.00 -16.86 -10.72
C LEU A 118 -1.63 -16.51 -12.16
N ALA A 119 -2.60 -16.55 -13.08
CA ALA A 119 -2.36 -16.19 -14.48
C ALA A 119 -1.86 -14.74 -14.59
N ARG A 120 -2.41 -13.82 -13.79
CA ARG A 120 -1.94 -12.43 -13.73
C ARG A 120 -0.53 -12.33 -13.16
N VAL A 121 -0.21 -13.01 -12.06
CA VAL A 121 1.15 -13.04 -11.50
C VAL A 121 2.16 -13.57 -12.52
N ALA A 122 1.86 -14.69 -13.19
CA ALA A 122 2.74 -15.30 -14.19
C ALA A 122 2.94 -14.40 -15.43
N GLN A 123 1.91 -13.66 -15.86
CA GLN A 123 2.01 -12.69 -16.95
C GLN A 123 2.91 -11.50 -16.59
N LEU A 124 2.80 -11.01 -15.35
CA LEU A 124 3.51 -9.82 -14.88
C LEU A 124 4.95 -10.12 -14.46
N GLU A 125 5.19 -11.30 -13.89
CA GLU A 125 6.51 -11.77 -13.47
C GLU A 125 6.80 -13.17 -14.03
N PRO A 126 7.16 -13.29 -15.32
CA PRO A 126 7.40 -14.58 -15.99
C PRO A 126 8.57 -15.39 -15.41
N ARG A 127 9.37 -14.79 -14.53
CA ARG A 127 10.58 -15.38 -13.93
C ARG A 127 10.31 -16.08 -12.60
N LEU A 128 9.11 -15.97 -12.02
CA LEU A 128 8.75 -16.74 -10.84
C LEU A 128 8.49 -18.20 -11.25
N PRO A 129 9.11 -19.18 -10.58
CA PRO A 129 8.80 -20.59 -10.83
C PRO A 129 7.31 -20.86 -10.54
N ALA A 130 6.67 -21.68 -11.38
CA ALA A 130 5.28 -22.09 -11.16
C ALA A 130 5.13 -22.68 -9.74
N PRO A 131 3.99 -22.43 -9.06
CA PRO A 131 3.75 -23.02 -7.75
C PRO A 131 3.77 -24.55 -7.87
N GLY A 132 4.67 -25.19 -7.13
CA GLY A 132 4.76 -26.65 -6.97
C GLY A 132 3.77 -27.20 -5.97
#